data_AF-A0A428WL83-F1
#
_entry.id   AF-A0A428WL83-F1
#
_cell.length_a   1.000
_cell.length_b   1.000
_cell.length_c   1.000
_cell.angle_alpha   90.00
_cell.angle_beta   90.00
_cell.angle_gamma   90.00
#
_symmetry.space_group_name_H-M   'P 1'
#
loop_
_entity.id
_entity.type
_entity.pdbx_description
1 polymer ?
#
loop_
_entity_poly.entity_id
_entity_poly.type
_entity_poly.pdbx_seq_one_letter_code
_entity_poly.pdbx_strand_id
1 'polypeptide(L)'
;MSVMATPPESTKISVGQRLRAHAATHWPQAGELQFRYRGAFVYVEAHLPDGTVQPLIRLRYGGSARHWGFGLYLASSDRYENQILPTGFPSGSPEEALDCACRLYLDNPY
;
A
#
# COMPACT_ATOMS: atom_id res chain seq x y z
N MET A 1 24.62 -9.28 2.54
CA MET A 1 23.69 -9.20 3.70
C MET A 1 23.09 -7.80 3.70
N SER A 2 21.89 -7.61 3.15
CA SER A 2 21.30 -6.26 3.06
C SER A 2 20.65 -5.93 4.40
N VAL A 3 21.22 -4.99 5.15
CA VAL A 3 20.58 -4.43 6.35
C VAL A 3 19.26 -3.82 5.90
N MET A 4 18.13 -4.39 6.36
CA MET A 4 16.83 -3.86 5.97
C MET A 4 16.65 -2.48 6.59
N ALA A 5 16.89 -1.44 5.80
CA ALA A 5 16.74 -0.06 6.24
C ALA A 5 15.28 0.19 6.62
N THR A 6 15.05 0.79 7.77
CA THR A 6 13.74 1.36 8.09
C THR A 6 13.61 2.65 7.27
N PRO A 7 12.50 2.90 6.58
CA PRO A 7 12.33 4.15 5.84
C PRO A 7 12.50 5.34 6.80
N PRO A 8 13.31 6.35 6.45
CA PRO A 8 13.45 7.54 7.29
C PRO A 8 12.11 8.27 7.40
N GLU A 9 11.91 9.02 8.49
CA GLU A 9 10.63 9.67 8.81
C GLU A 9 10.12 10.57 7.68
N SER A 10 11.02 11.31 7.03
CA SER A 10 10.72 12.11 5.83
C SER A 10 10.14 11.27 4.68
N THR A 11 10.63 10.04 4.49
CA THR A 11 10.09 9.11 3.49
C THR A 11 8.71 8.59 3.90
N LYS A 12 8.52 8.28 5.19
CA LYS A 12 7.21 7.84 5.72
C LYS A 12 6.14 8.91 5.48
N ILE A 13 6.45 10.16 5.82
CA ILE A 13 5.57 11.31 5.62
C ILE A 13 5.27 11.51 4.13
N SER A 14 6.30 11.57 3.29
CA SER A 14 6.14 11.81 1.85
C SER A 14 5.30 10.71 1.17
N VAL A 15 5.54 9.43 1.49
CA VAL A 15 4.75 8.31 0.93
C VAL A 15 3.31 8.35 1.43
N GLY A 16 3.08 8.62 2.72
CA GLY A 16 1.73 8.74 3.26
C GLY A 16 0.93 9.87 2.61
N GLN A 17 1.56 11.03 2.39
CA GLN A 17 0.94 12.16 1.69
C GLN A 17 0.59 11.83 0.24
N ARG A 18 1.53 11.21 -0.50
CA ARG A 18 1.29 10.80 -1.90
C ARG A 18 0.14 9.79 -2.00
N LEU A 19 0.12 8.77 -1.15
CA LEU A 19 -0.93 7.75 -1.14
C LEU A 19 -2.30 8.34 -0.79
N ARG A 20 -2.37 9.23 0.20
CA ARG A 20 -3.62 9.93 0.54
C ARG A 20 -4.13 10.80 -0.60
N ALA A 21 -3.25 11.60 -1.22
CA ALA A 21 -3.62 12.44 -2.35
C ALA A 21 -4.12 11.59 -3.53
N HIS A 22 -3.41 10.51 -3.85
CA HIS A 22 -3.78 9.59 -4.92
C HIS A 22 -5.13 8.91 -4.64
N ALA A 23 -5.35 8.40 -3.43
CA ALA A 23 -6.61 7.80 -3.02
C ALA A 23 -7.76 8.81 -3.10
N ALA A 24 -7.57 10.03 -2.63
CA ALA A 24 -8.61 11.06 -2.69
C ALA A 24 -9.01 11.41 -4.14
N THR A 25 -8.09 11.32 -5.10
CA THR A 25 -8.36 11.60 -6.51
C THR A 25 -8.95 10.41 -7.26
N HIS A 26 -8.44 9.20 -7.05
CA HIS A 26 -8.81 8.01 -7.84
C HIS A 26 -9.80 7.08 -7.14
N TRP A 27 -9.83 7.10 -5.81
CA TRP A 27 -10.54 6.14 -4.96
C TRP A 27 -11.27 6.84 -3.80
N PRO A 28 -12.17 7.81 -4.06
CA PRO A 28 -12.85 8.56 -3.00
C PRO A 28 -13.65 7.66 -2.05
N GLN A 29 -14.11 6.50 -2.51
CA GLN A 29 -14.78 5.50 -1.67
C GLN A 29 -13.87 4.81 -0.64
N ALA A 30 -12.54 4.89 -0.80
CA ALA A 30 -11.58 4.32 0.17
C ALA A 30 -11.61 5.04 1.53
N GLY A 31 -12.21 6.23 1.60
CA GLY A 31 -12.30 7.02 2.82
C GLY A 31 -10.92 7.44 3.34
N GLU A 32 -10.67 7.22 4.63
CA GLU A 32 -9.38 7.58 5.24
C GLU A 32 -8.37 6.45 5.11
N LEU A 33 -7.18 6.76 4.58
CA LEU A 33 -6.05 5.83 4.59
C LEU A 33 -5.24 5.92 5.88
N GLN A 34 -5.09 4.78 6.55
CA GLN A 34 -4.22 4.59 7.70
C GLN A 34 -2.93 3.86 7.32
N PHE A 35 -1.83 4.25 7.97
CA PHE A 35 -0.50 3.74 7.69
C PHE A 35 0.14 3.22 8.97
N ARG A 36 0.44 1.91 8.99
CA ARG A 36 1.13 1.28 10.11
C ARG A 36 2.54 0.89 9.69
N TYR A 37 3.54 1.48 10.33
CA TYR A 37 4.95 1.22 10.02
C TYR A 37 5.54 0.17 10.97
N ARG A 38 6.16 -0.87 10.44
CA ARG A 38 6.84 -1.92 11.22
C ARG A 38 8.15 -2.31 10.55
N GLY A 39 9.28 -1.83 11.10
CA GLY A 39 10.60 -2.01 10.50
C GLY A 39 10.65 -1.47 9.07
N ALA A 40 11.05 -2.31 8.10
CA ALA A 40 11.08 -1.94 6.69
C ALA A 40 9.70 -2.00 5.99
N PHE A 41 8.62 -2.33 6.69
CA PHE A 41 7.30 -2.48 6.11
C PHE A 41 6.34 -1.34 6.48
N VAL A 42 5.45 -1.01 5.55
CA VAL A 42 4.31 -0.11 5.74
C VAL A 42 3.06 -0.87 5.36
N TYR A 43 2.13 -1.00 6.30
CA TYR A 43 0.81 -1.57 6.06
C TYR A 43 -0.15 -0.42 5.80
N VAL A 44 -0.94 -0.56 4.75
CA VAL A 44 -1.93 0.44 4.32
C VAL A 44 -3.30 -0.19 4.41
N GLU A 45 -4.19 0.51 5.11
CA GLU A 45 -5.55 0.08 5.39
C GLU A 45 -6.49 1.24 5.01
N ALA A 46 -7.61 0.92 4.37
CA ALA A 46 -8.66 1.88 4.03
C ALA A 46 -9.76 1.82 5.10
N HIS A 47 -10.11 2.97 5.65
CA HIS A 47 -11.24 3.14 6.54
C HIS A 47 -12.41 3.66 5.72
N LEU A 48 -13.29 2.73 5.35
CA LEU A 48 -14.48 3.00 4.57
C LEU A 48 -15.47 3.84 5.39
N PRO A 49 -16.33 4.66 4.74
CA PRO A 49 -17.30 5.50 5.43
C PRO A 49 -18.32 4.71 6.27
N ASP A 50 -18.51 3.42 5.97
CA ASP A 50 -19.36 2.50 6.74
C ASP A 50 -18.73 2.03 8.06
N GLY A 51 -17.49 2.46 8.37
CA GLY A 51 -16.74 2.03 9.55
C GLY A 51 -15.94 0.73 9.35
N THR A 52 -16.04 0.13 8.17
CA THR A 52 -15.25 -1.05 7.80
C THR A 52 -13.79 -0.69 7.56
N VAL A 53 -12.88 -1.41 8.21
CA VAL A 53 -11.44 -1.32 7.96
C VAL A 53 -11.04 -2.41 6.98
N GLN A 54 -10.63 -2.02 5.78
CA GLN A 54 -10.20 -2.92 4.71
C GLN A 54 -8.68 -2.85 4.57
N PRO A 55 -7.94 -3.93 4.91
CA PRO A 55 -6.52 -4.00 4.61
C PRO A 55 -6.31 -4.07 3.10
N LEU A 56 -5.44 -3.20 2.57
CA LEU A 56 -5.20 -3.08 1.13
C LEU A 56 -3.85 -3.69 0.74
N ILE A 57 -2.76 -3.09 1.21
CA ILE A 57 -1.40 -3.44 0.79
C ILE A 57 -0.39 -3.38 1.92
N ARG A 58 0.69 -4.15 1.76
CA ARG A 58 1.91 -4.03 2.54
C ARG A 58 3.06 -3.61 1.63
N LEU A 59 3.57 -2.40 1.80
CA LEU A 59 4.77 -1.91 1.14
C LEU A 59 6.01 -2.34 1.92
N ARG A 60 7.08 -2.72 1.21
CA ARG A 60 8.40 -3.05 1.74
C ARG A 60 9.42 -2.08 1.18
N TYR A 61 10.09 -1.34 2.06
CA TYR A 61 11.12 -0.40 1.69
C TYR A 61 12.35 -1.13 1.11
N GLY A 62 12.71 -0.81 -0.13
CA GLY A 62 13.85 -1.37 -0.84
C GLY A 62 15.13 -0.54 -0.74
N GLY A 63 15.16 0.52 0.09
CA GLY A 63 16.32 1.40 0.25
C GLY A 63 16.25 2.73 -0.50
N SER A 64 15.15 3.00 -1.23
CA SER A 64 14.91 4.28 -1.89
C SER A 64 13.42 4.61 -1.94
N ALA A 65 13.07 5.90 -1.96
CA ALA A 65 11.69 6.38 -2.04
C ALA A 65 10.94 5.92 -3.32
N ARG A 66 11.67 5.48 -4.35
CA ARG A 66 11.12 4.94 -5.61
C ARG A 66 11.15 3.42 -5.70
N HIS A 67 11.73 2.75 -4.71
CA HIS A 67 11.97 1.30 -4.75
C HIS A 67 11.22 0.66 -3.58
N TRP A 68 9.96 0.34 -3.83
CA TRP A 68 9.10 -0.36 -2.87
C TRP A 68 8.67 -1.69 -3.46
N GLY A 69 8.92 -2.77 -2.73
CA GLY A 69 8.19 -4.01 -2.93
C GLY A 69 6.79 -3.85 -2.36
N PHE A 70 5.82 -4.61 -2.85
CA PHE A 70 4.46 -4.57 -2.31
C PHE A 70 3.92 -5.99 -2.21
N GLY A 71 3.05 -6.19 -1.24
CA GLY A 71 2.23 -7.38 -1.16
C GLY A 71 0.79 -6.98 -1.03
N LEU A 72 -0.06 -7.59 -1.86
CA LEU A 72 -1.50 -7.43 -1.75
C LEU A 72 -1.98 -8.20 -0.53
N TYR A 73 -2.92 -7.62 0.18
CA TYR A 73 -3.73 -8.41 1.10
C TYR A 73 -4.49 -9.47 0.28
N LEU A 74 -4.75 -10.64 0.86
CA LEU A 74 -5.68 -11.64 0.33
C LEU A 74 -6.68 -11.96 1.42
N ALA A 75 -7.94 -11.56 1.21
CA ALA A 75 -9.01 -11.81 2.17
C ALA A 75 -9.27 -13.31 2.36
N SER A 76 -9.13 -14.10 1.29
CA SER A 76 -9.32 -15.56 1.33
C SER A 76 -8.33 -16.30 2.24
N SER A 77 -7.15 -15.71 2.49
CA SER A 77 -6.06 -16.36 3.24
C SER A 77 -5.60 -15.57 4.45
N ASP A 78 -6.20 -14.41 4.73
CA ASP A 78 -5.81 -13.46 5.80
C ASP A 78 -4.30 -13.14 5.80
N ARG A 79 -3.69 -13.00 4.61
CA ARG A 79 -2.24 -12.86 4.46
C ARG A 79 -1.88 -11.82 3.42
N TYR A 80 -0.66 -11.27 3.55
CA TYR A 80 -0.05 -10.40 2.54
C TYR A 80 0.90 -11.18 1.66
N GLU A 81 0.56 -11.31 0.39
CA GLU A 81 1.38 -12.02 -0.60
C GLU A 81 2.16 -11.02 -1.44
N ASN A 82 3.49 -11.21 -1.53
CA ASN A 82 4.33 -10.33 -2.32
C ASN A 82 3.97 -10.48 -3.80
N GLN A 83 3.71 -9.36 -4.45
CA GLN A 83 3.26 -9.32 -5.83
C GLN A 83 4.31 -8.62 -6.70
N ILE A 84 4.36 -9.01 -7.97
CA ILE A 84 5.17 -8.36 -9.01
C ILE A 84 4.24 -7.38 -9.73
N LEU A 85 4.73 -6.20 -10.11
CA LEU A 85 3.87 -5.22 -10.78
C LEU A 85 3.40 -5.77 -12.12
N PRO A 86 2.25 -5.27 -12.64
CA PRO A 86 1.86 -5.53 -14.03
C PRO A 86 2.93 -5.09 -15.04
N THR A 87 3.84 -4.20 -14.64
CA THR A 87 5.02 -3.78 -15.42
C THR A 87 6.13 -4.84 -15.48
N GLY A 88 5.99 -5.97 -14.77
CA GLY A 88 6.98 -7.06 -14.73
C GLY A 88 8.13 -6.84 -13.74
N PHE A 89 8.14 -5.72 -13.01
CA PHE A 89 9.19 -5.41 -12.03
C PHE A 89 8.79 -5.81 -10.61
N PRO A 90 9.73 -6.32 -9.79
CA PRO A 90 9.48 -6.70 -8.40
C PRO A 90 9.31 -5.49 -7.46
N SER A 91 9.39 -4.27 -8.00
CA SER A 91 9.34 -3.01 -7.27
C SER A 91 8.77 -1.90 -8.14
N GLY A 92 8.02 -0.98 -7.56
CA GLY A 92 7.67 0.26 -8.23
C GLY A 92 7.04 1.28 -7.30
N SER A 93 6.14 2.10 -7.84
CA SER A 93 5.59 3.23 -7.11
C SER A 93 4.55 2.77 -6.10
N PRO A 94 4.51 3.37 -4.89
CA PRO A 94 3.51 3.02 -3.89
C PRO A 94 2.08 3.29 -4.38
N GLU A 95 1.90 4.27 -5.26
CA GLU A 95 0.60 4.61 -5.88
C GLU A 95 0.07 3.51 -6.81
N GLU A 96 0.92 2.90 -7.65
CA GLU A 96 0.48 1.79 -8.50
C GLU A 96 0.06 0.56 -7.68
N ALA A 97 0.80 0.27 -6.61
CA ALA A 97 0.41 -0.80 -5.69
C ALA A 97 -0.93 -0.52 -5.00
N LEU A 98 -1.20 0.74 -4.66
CA LEU A 98 -2.48 1.16 -4.09
C LEU A 98 -3.61 0.99 -5.11
N ASP A 99 -3.42 1.42 -6.35
CA ASP A 99 -4.42 1.29 -7.41
C ASP A 99 -4.82 -0.18 -7.65
N CYS A 100 -3.84 -1.09 -7.72
CA CYS A 100 -4.12 -2.52 -7.84
C CYS A 100 -4.99 -3.06 -6.68
N ALA A 101 -4.71 -2.64 -5.44
CA ALA A 101 -5.46 -3.10 -4.29
C ALA A 101 -6.85 -2.48 -4.21
N CYS A 102 -6.96 -1.17 -4.41
CA CYS A 102 -8.24 -0.50 -4.44
C CYS A 102 -9.13 -1.06 -5.55
N ARG A 103 -8.58 -1.38 -6.72
CA ARG A 103 -9.33 -2.04 -7.78
C ARG A 103 -9.82 -3.43 -7.40
N LEU A 104 -9.01 -4.22 -6.70
CA LEU A 104 -9.42 -5.54 -6.24
C LEU A 104 -10.51 -5.49 -5.17
N TYR A 105 -10.41 -4.53 -4.24
CA TYR A 105 -11.24 -4.48 -3.03
C TYR A 105 -12.42 -3.52 -3.09
N LEU A 106 -12.31 -2.44 -3.85
CA LEU A 106 -13.26 -1.32 -3.86
C LEU A 106 -13.99 -1.16 -5.20
N ASP A 107 -13.45 -1.68 -6.31
CA ASP A 107 -14.09 -1.66 -7.63
C ASP A 107 -14.95 -2.90 -7.89
N ASN A 108 -14.92 -3.89 -7.00
CA ASN A 108 -15.72 -5.11 -7.14
C ASN A 108 -17.04 -4.97 -6.36
N PRO A 109 -18.16 -4.57 -7.00
CA PRO A 109 -19.47 -4.68 -6.40
C PRO A 109 -19.80 -6.17 -6.30
N TYR A 110 -19.68 -6.75 -5.11
CA TYR A 110 -20.40 -7.99 -4.85
C TYR A 110 -21.90 -7.70 -4.80
#